data_AF-A0A945BKL4-F1
#
_entry.id   AF-A0A945BKL4-F1
#
_cell.length_a   1.000
_cell.length_b   1.000
_cell.length_c   1.000
_cell.angle_alpha   90.00
_cell.angle_beta   90.00
_cell.angle_gamma   90.00
#
_symmetry.space_group_name_H-M   'P 1'
#
loop_
_entity.id
_entity.type
_entity.pdbx_description
1 polymer ?
#
loop_
_entity_poly.entity_id
_entity_poly.type
_entity_poly.pdbx_seq_one_letter_code
_entity_poly.pdbx_strand_id
1 'polypeptide(L)'
;LLDGNNRKSKGWIQEINEWYSGKTKSSRQATNSKQHKIHIGQRKKLVAKTPKKPANTQNKQAMQRYRVTAKRHSQALQELNRKIRKLRDAQTGQPSNAQRPITAQEIDRLVNETFLRTLSRFPTKGELTKARADVSGSANKVDGIKDLLWALLNTKEFLANH
;
A
#
# COMPACT_ATOMS: atom_id res chain seq x y z
N LEU A 1 14.00 -25.15 9.60
CA LEU A 1 12.77 -25.10 10.42
C LEU A 1 12.20 -23.70 10.26
N LEU A 2 11.17 -23.52 9.42
CA LEU A 2 10.57 -22.21 9.17
C LEU A 2 9.46 -22.01 10.20
N ASP A 3 9.69 -21.09 11.15
CA ASP A 3 8.78 -20.84 12.27
C ASP A 3 7.40 -20.37 11.80
N GLY A 4 6.40 -21.23 11.96
CA GLY A 4 5.00 -21.01 11.60
C GLY A 4 4.24 -20.00 12.47
N ASN A 5 4.92 -19.14 13.24
CA ASN A 5 4.26 -18.22 14.16
C ASN A 5 4.56 -16.73 13.90
N ASN A 6 5.30 -16.38 12.85
CA ASN A 6 5.52 -14.97 12.51
C ASN A 6 4.40 -14.43 11.61
N ARG A 7 3.24 -14.08 12.21
CA ARG A 7 2.13 -13.41 11.49
C ARG A 7 2.50 -12.01 10.93
N LYS A 8 3.74 -11.55 11.11
CA LYS A 8 4.26 -10.29 10.55
C LYS A 8 5.04 -10.46 9.25
N SER A 9 5.52 -11.67 8.91
CA SER A 9 6.17 -11.92 7.62
C SER A 9 5.09 -12.14 6.57
N LYS A 10 5.07 -11.29 5.54
CA LYS A 10 4.17 -11.44 4.39
C LYS A 10 4.45 -12.78 3.70
N GLY A 11 3.42 -13.47 3.23
CA GLY A 11 3.61 -14.68 2.43
C GLY A 11 4.29 -14.35 1.10
N TRP A 12 5.08 -15.26 0.54
CA TRP A 12 5.84 -15.03 -0.70
C TRP A 12 4.95 -14.59 -1.88
N ILE A 13 3.75 -15.15 -2.06
CA ILE A 13 2.78 -14.70 -3.07
C ILE A 13 2.32 -13.25 -2.82
N GLN A 14 2.17 -12.86 -1.55
CA GLN A 14 1.85 -11.49 -1.18
C GLN A 14 3.02 -10.56 -1.54
N GLU A 15 4.26 -10.96 -1.32
CA GLU A 15 5.45 -10.20 -1.72
C GLU A 15 5.53 -10.00 -3.24
N ILE A 16 5.31 -11.06 -4.02
CA ILE A 16 5.21 -10.99 -5.49
C ILE A 16 4.12 -10.00 -5.90
N ASN A 17 2.93 -10.14 -5.33
CA ASN A 17 1.83 -9.23 -5.63
C ASN A 17 2.18 -7.77 -5.26
N GLU A 18 2.88 -7.54 -4.16
CA GLU A 18 3.31 -6.19 -3.78
C GLU A 18 4.31 -5.56 -4.75
N TRP A 19 5.20 -6.36 -5.32
CA TRP A 19 6.21 -5.90 -6.28
C TRP A 19 5.65 -5.65 -7.67
N TYR A 20 4.70 -6.47 -8.12
CA TYR A 20 4.21 -6.42 -9.50
C TYR A 20 2.81 -5.79 -9.67
N SER A 21 1.99 -5.72 -8.61
CA SER A 21 0.62 -5.19 -8.75
C SER A 21 0.55 -3.69 -9.01
N GLY A 22 1.59 -2.92 -8.66
CA GLY A 22 1.55 -1.45 -8.63
C GLY A 22 0.52 -0.88 -7.62
N LYS A 23 -0.18 -1.74 -6.87
CA LYS A 23 -1.26 -1.35 -5.94
C LYS A 23 -0.74 -0.97 -4.56
N THR A 24 0.52 -1.30 -4.26
CA THR A 24 1.14 -0.89 -3.00
C THR A 24 1.45 0.60 -3.04
N LYS A 25 1.18 1.31 -1.95
CA LYS A 25 1.72 2.66 -1.79
C LYS A 25 3.17 2.52 -1.40
N SER A 26 4.07 3.28 -2.02
CA SER A 26 5.42 3.45 -1.49
C SER A 26 5.35 3.83 0.00
N SER A 27 6.30 3.39 0.82
CA SER A 27 6.35 3.72 2.25
C SER A 27 6.13 5.22 2.50
N ARG A 28 6.70 6.07 1.64
CA ARG A 28 6.53 7.53 1.67
C ARG A 28 5.11 8.00 1.31
N GLN A 29 4.44 7.35 0.37
CA GLN A 29 3.05 7.65 0.03
C GLN A 29 2.10 7.21 1.15
N ALA A 30 2.38 6.07 1.78
CA ALA A 30 1.61 5.57 2.92
C ALA A 30 1.71 6.50 4.13
N THR A 31 2.91 7.00 4.46
CA THR A 31 3.11 7.98 5.55
C THR A 31 2.43 9.31 5.25
N ASN A 32 2.58 9.86 4.04
CA ASN A 32 1.91 11.10 3.62
C ASN A 32 0.38 10.98 3.71
N SER A 33 -0.19 9.85 3.28
CA SER A 33 -1.64 9.60 3.36
C SER A 33 -2.13 9.53 4.80
N LYS A 34 -1.36 8.88 5.70
CA LYS A 34 -1.67 8.85 7.14
C LYS A 34 -1.63 10.25 7.76
N GLN A 35 -0.56 11.02 7.51
CA GLN A 35 -0.42 12.39 8.01
C GLN A 35 -1.53 13.31 7.50
N HIS A 36 -1.92 13.17 6.22
CA HIS A 36 -3.02 13.94 5.65
C HIS A 36 -4.33 13.68 6.40
N LYS A 37 -4.67 12.42 6.68
CA LYS A 37 -5.87 12.06 7.46
C LYS A 37 -5.83 12.65 8.88
N ILE A 38 -4.67 12.61 9.54
CA ILE A 38 -4.49 13.19 10.88
C ILE A 38 -4.76 14.69 10.85
N HIS A 39 -4.16 15.43 9.90
CA HIS A 39 -4.35 16.88 9.81
C HIS A 39 -5.78 17.27 9.44
N ILE A 40 -6.46 16.50 8.58
CA ILE A 40 -7.88 16.70 8.30
C ILE A 40 -8.73 16.50 9.56
N GLY A 41 -8.43 15.47 10.36
CA GLY A 41 -9.09 15.24 11.65
C GLY A 41 -8.86 16.38 12.65
N GLN A 42 -7.62 16.85 12.77
CA GLN A 42 -7.27 18.03 13.59
C GLN A 42 -8.04 19.27 13.14
N ARG A 43 -8.20 19.47 11.82
CA ARG A 43 -8.91 20.61 11.25
C ARG A 43 -10.37 20.56 11.62
N LYS A 44 -11.01 19.38 11.46
CA LYS A 44 -12.41 19.19 11.87
C LYS A 44 -12.62 19.53 13.35
N LYS A 45 -11.74 19.05 14.24
CA LYS A 45 -11.79 19.36 15.68
C LYS A 45 -11.60 20.86 15.96
N LEU A 46 -10.68 21.52 15.26
CA LEU A 46 -10.40 22.94 15.46
C LEU A 46 -11.56 23.83 14.95
N VAL A 47 -12.15 23.48 13.81
CA VAL A 47 -13.36 24.16 13.29
C VAL A 47 -14.55 23.99 14.23
N ALA A 48 -14.73 22.81 14.82
CA ALA A 48 -15.79 22.61 15.83
C ALA A 48 -15.61 23.50 17.07
N LYS A 49 -14.38 23.87 17.43
CA LYS A 49 -14.04 24.74 18.57
C LYS A 49 -13.91 26.22 18.18
N THR A 50 -14.77 26.70 17.27
CA THR A 50 -14.73 28.10 16.83
C THR A 50 -15.08 29.04 18.00
N PRO A 51 -14.26 30.07 18.29
CA PRO A 51 -14.55 31.01 19.37
C PRO A 51 -15.84 31.77 19.08
N LYS A 52 -16.74 31.83 20.07
CA LYS A 52 -18.02 32.56 19.97
C LYS A 52 -17.82 34.02 20.35
N LYS A 53 -18.44 34.93 19.59
CA LYS A 53 -18.45 36.36 19.91
C LYS A 53 -19.17 36.59 21.26
N PRO A 54 -18.65 37.43 22.15
CA PRO A 54 -19.32 37.73 23.41
C PRO A 54 -20.68 38.42 23.16
N ALA A 55 -21.69 38.09 23.96
CA ALA A 55 -23.02 38.69 23.88
C ALA A 55 -22.99 40.21 24.13
N ASN A 56 -22.23 40.64 25.15
CA ASN A 56 -22.03 42.05 25.43
C ASN A 56 -20.81 42.59 24.65
N THR A 57 -21.08 43.29 23.55
CA THR A 57 -20.04 43.90 22.69
C THR A 57 -19.46 45.19 23.29
N GLN A 58 -20.11 45.80 24.28
CA GLN A 58 -19.64 47.03 24.94
C GLN A 58 -18.52 46.77 25.96
N ASN A 59 -18.40 45.53 26.47
CA ASN A 59 -17.28 45.15 27.32
C ASN A 59 -15.97 45.07 26.50
N LYS A 60 -15.19 46.16 26.54
CA LYS A 60 -13.92 46.30 25.80
C LYS A 60 -12.95 45.16 26.11
N GLN A 61 -12.81 44.72 27.36
CA GLN A 61 -11.88 43.65 27.75
C GLN A 61 -12.31 42.29 27.18
N ALA A 62 -13.59 41.94 27.27
CA ALA A 62 -14.13 40.72 26.70
C ALA A 62 -13.98 40.69 25.17
N MET A 63 -14.20 41.84 24.53
CA MET A 63 -14.03 41.98 23.09
C MET A 63 -12.56 41.84 22.65
N GLN A 64 -11.61 42.38 23.42
CA GLN A 64 -10.18 42.21 23.16
C GLN A 64 -9.73 40.75 23.29
N ARG A 65 -10.17 40.06 24.36
CA ARG A 65 -9.88 38.61 24.53
C ARG A 65 -10.38 37.82 23.33
N TYR A 66 -11.63 38.02 22.91
CA TYR A 66 -12.19 37.37 21.72
C TYR A 66 -11.35 37.64 20.47
N ARG A 67 -10.95 38.89 20.21
CA ARG A 67 -10.14 39.23 19.03
C ARG A 67 -8.80 38.47 19.01
N VAL A 68 -8.13 38.39 20.16
CA VAL A 68 -6.87 37.63 20.29
C VAL A 68 -7.11 36.14 20.06
N THR A 69 -8.15 35.56 20.66
CA THR A 69 -8.47 34.13 20.50
C THR A 69 -8.89 33.79 19.08
N ALA A 70 -9.71 34.63 18.45
CA ALA A 70 -10.13 34.49 17.06
C ALA A 70 -8.94 34.60 16.09
N LYS A 71 -8.02 35.55 16.33
CA LYS A 71 -6.77 35.66 15.56
C LYS A 71 -5.94 34.37 15.68
N ARG A 72 -5.67 33.90 16.89
CA ARG A 72 -4.91 32.65 17.12
C ARG A 72 -5.57 31.44 16.47
N HIS A 73 -6.90 31.33 16.56
CA HIS A 73 -7.68 30.26 15.93
C HIS A 73 -7.56 30.29 14.40
N SER A 74 -7.71 31.48 13.79
CA SER A 74 -7.55 31.65 12.34
C SER A 74 -6.14 31.28 11.87
N GLN A 75 -5.10 31.68 12.62
CA GLN A 75 -3.71 31.34 12.33
C GLN A 75 -3.49 29.82 12.42
N ALA A 76 -4.02 29.16 13.45
CA ALA A 76 -3.93 27.72 13.60
C ALA A 76 -4.64 26.96 12.46
N LEU A 77 -5.79 27.45 11.98
CA LEU A 77 -6.47 26.90 10.80
C LEU A 77 -5.67 27.10 9.53
N GLN A 78 -5.06 28.28 9.33
CA GLN A 78 -4.21 28.55 8.16
C GLN A 78 -3.01 27.61 8.11
N GLU A 79 -2.29 27.43 9.22
CA GLU A 79 -1.17 26.50 9.33
C GLU A 79 -1.57 25.07 8.99
N LEU A 80 -2.72 24.63 9.48
CA LEU A 80 -3.21 23.28 9.21
C LEU A 80 -3.64 23.11 7.75
N ASN A 81 -4.28 24.11 7.16
CA ASN A 81 -4.62 24.13 5.74
C ASN A 81 -3.35 24.09 4.86
N ARG A 82 -2.29 24.81 5.24
CA ARG A 82 -0.99 24.77 4.55
C ARG A 82 -0.38 23.37 4.58
N LYS A 83 -0.36 22.72 5.75
CA LYS A 83 0.12 21.33 5.90
C LYS A 83 -0.68 20.35 5.04
N ILE A 84 -2.02 20.47 5.05
CA ILE A 84 -2.91 19.64 4.23
C ILE A 84 -2.62 19.82 2.73
N ARG A 85 -2.48 21.07 2.27
CA ARG A 85 -2.16 21.39 0.87
C ARG A 85 -0.80 20.80 0.47
N LYS A 86 0.25 21.06 1.24
CA LYS A 86 1.59 20.50 0.98
C LYS A 86 1.59 18.98 0.85
N LEU A 87 0.84 18.28 1.72
CA LEU A 87 0.71 16.82 1.65
C LEU A 87 -0.12 16.33 0.46
N ARG A 88 -1.09 17.13 0.00
CA ARG A 88 -1.87 16.86 -1.21
C ARG A 88 -1.01 17.06 -2.45
N ASP A 89 -0.28 18.16 -2.53
CA ASP A 89 0.58 18.52 -3.65
C ASP A 89 1.70 17.50 -3.82
N ALA A 90 2.29 17.05 -2.69
CA ALA A 90 3.26 15.96 -2.67
C ALA A 90 2.70 14.64 -3.20
N GLN A 91 1.40 14.35 -2.99
CA GLN A 91 0.76 13.15 -3.54
C GLN A 91 0.49 13.27 -5.04
N THR A 92 0.11 14.45 -5.55
CA THR A 92 -0.17 14.66 -6.98
C THR A 92 1.08 14.64 -7.86
N GLY A 93 2.24 15.05 -7.34
CA GLY A 93 3.50 15.06 -8.09
C GLY A 93 4.29 13.74 -8.03
N GLN A 94 3.82 12.75 -7.28
CA GLN A 94 4.51 11.47 -7.18
C GLN A 94 4.02 10.50 -8.26
N PRO A 95 4.92 9.81 -8.97
CA PRO A 95 4.51 8.79 -9.92
C PRO A 95 3.62 7.78 -9.20
N SER A 96 2.46 7.48 -9.80
CA SER A 96 1.68 6.30 -9.43
C SER A 96 2.63 5.12 -9.39
N ASN A 97 2.52 4.22 -8.41
CA ASN A 97 3.35 3.02 -8.36
C ASN A 97 3.13 2.26 -9.68
N ALA A 98 4.05 2.45 -10.63
CA ALA A 98 3.95 1.86 -11.94
C ALA A 98 4.02 0.35 -11.75
N GLN A 99 3.09 -0.37 -12.35
CA GLN A 99 3.16 -1.82 -12.41
C GLN A 99 4.51 -2.18 -13.03
N ARG A 100 5.37 -2.82 -12.25
CA ARG A 100 6.59 -3.40 -12.79
C ARG A 100 6.14 -4.49 -13.77
N PRO A 101 6.48 -4.39 -15.07
CA PRO A 101 6.12 -5.45 -16.00
C PRO A 101 6.84 -6.74 -15.57
N ILE A 102 6.12 -7.86 -15.59
CA ILE A 102 6.73 -9.18 -15.41
C ILE A 102 7.18 -9.64 -16.80
N THR A 103 8.47 -9.54 -17.04
CA THR A 103 9.17 -10.00 -18.25
C THR A 103 9.24 -11.53 -18.30
N ALA A 104 9.57 -12.10 -19.47
CA ALA A 104 9.75 -13.55 -19.62
C ALA A 104 10.84 -14.11 -18.67
N GLN A 105 11.93 -13.37 -18.45
CA GLN A 105 12.98 -13.76 -17.53
C GLN A 105 12.50 -13.75 -16.06
N GLU A 106 11.63 -12.80 -15.70
CA GLU A 106 11.01 -12.78 -14.37
C GLU A 106 10.03 -13.94 -14.19
N ILE A 107 9.31 -14.35 -15.23
CA ILE A 107 8.47 -15.56 -15.21
C ILE A 107 9.33 -16.78 -14.89
N ASP A 108 10.45 -16.98 -15.58
CA ASP A 108 11.34 -18.13 -15.34
C ASP A 108 11.84 -18.18 -13.91
N ARG A 109 12.26 -17.02 -13.41
CA ARG A 109 12.70 -16.90 -12.02
C ARG A 109 11.58 -17.28 -11.05
N LEU A 110 10.37 -16.78 -11.26
CA LEU A 110 9.22 -17.07 -10.39
C LEU A 110 8.82 -18.55 -10.46
N VAL A 111 8.87 -19.16 -11.65
CA VAL A 111 8.65 -20.61 -11.82
C VAL A 111 9.71 -21.40 -11.04
N ASN A 112 10.99 -21.07 -11.20
CA ASN A 112 12.08 -21.71 -10.44
C ASN A 112 11.88 -21.58 -8.93
N GLU A 113 11.54 -20.39 -8.44
CA GLU A 113 11.23 -20.16 -7.03
C GLU A 113 10.03 -21.01 -6.55
N THR A 114 9.00 -21.18 -7.39
CA THR A 114 7.83 -22.03 -7.07
C THR A 114 8.23 -23.49 -6.89
N PHE A 115 9.03 -24.03 -7.82
CA PHE A 115 9.53 -25.41 -7.76
C PHE A 115 10.46 -25.64 -6.56
N LEU A 116 11.37 -24.71 -6.28
CA LEU A 116 12.26 -24.80 -5.13
C LEU A 116 11.50 -24.75 -3.79
N ARG A 117 10.37 -24.04 -3.71
CA ARG A 117 9.57 -23.93 -2.49
C ARG A 117 8.65 -25.11 -2.23
N THR A 118 8.27 -25.83 -3.27
CA THR A 118 7.32 -26.95 -3.20
C THR A 118 8.00 -28.31 -3.25
N LEU A 119 8.91 -28.49 -4.21
CA LEU A 119 9.58 -29.75 -4.53
C LEU A 119 11.07 -29.73 -4.17
N SER A 120 11.61 -28.61 -3.68
CA SER A 120 13.03 -28.44 -3.31
C SER A 120 14.02 -28.78 -4.44
N ARG A 121 13.60 -28.61 -5.71
CA ARG A 121 14.42 -28.81 -6.91
C ARG A 121 14.11 -27.76 -7.96
N PHE A 122 14.97 -27.63 -8.97
CA PHE A 122 14.65 -26.86 -10.18
C PHE A 122 13.69 -27.64 -11.10
N PRO A 123 12.89 -26.93 -11.92
CA PRO A 123 12.11 -27.58 -12.96
C PRO A 123 13.03 -28.17 -14.03
N THR A 124 12.59 -29.26 -14.64
CA THR A 124 13.17 -29.77 -15.89
C THR A 124 12.85 -28.83 -17.05
N LYS A 125 13.52 -28.99 -18.21
CA LYS A 125 13.27 -28.16 -19.39
C LYS A 125 11.81 -28.22 -19.87
N GLY A 126 11.19 -29.40 -19.83
CA GLY A 126 9.80 -29.60 -20.21
C GLY A 126 8.83 -28.93 -19.24
N GLU A 127 9.04 -29.13 -17.93
CA GLU A 127 8.26 -28.48 -16.87
C GLU A 127 8.35 -26.95 -16.94
N LEU A 128 9.56 -26.41 -17.11
CA LEU A 128 9.77 -24.96 -17.23
C LEU A 128 9.03 -24.39 -18.45
N THR A 129 9.10 -25.07 -19.59
CA THR A 129 8.43 -24.63 -20.82
C THR A 129 6.92 -24.61 -20.64
N LYS A 130 6.35 -25.67 -20.05
CA LYS A 130 4.91 -25.76 -19.77
C LYS A 130 4.45 -24.70 -18.77
N ALA A 131 5.13 -24.60 -17.63
CA ALA A 131 4.83 -23.61 -16.60
C ALA A 131 4.96 -22.16 -17.11
N ARG A 132 5.97 -21.88 -17.95
CA ARG A 132 6.11 -20.55 -18.59
C ARG A 132 4.92 -20.25 -19.49
N ALA A 133 4.46 -21.21 -20.29
CA ALA A 133 3.31 -21.04 -21.17
C ALA A 133 2.03 -20.75 -20.37
N ASP A 134 1.77 -21.54 -19.33
CA ASP A 134 0.59 -21.40 -18.47
C ASP A 134 0.56 -20.02 -17.75
N VAL A 135 1.69 -19.61 -17.18
CA VAL A 135 1.82 -18.30 -16.50
C VAL A 135 1.72 -17.15 -17.50
N SER A 136 2.27 -17.31 -18.71
CA SER A 136 2.25 -16.25 -19.73
C SER A 136 0.87 -16.02 -20.32
N GLY A 137 0.07 -17.09 -20.46
CA GLY A 137 -1.31 -17.04 -20.95
C GLY A 137 -2.33 -16.54 -19.93
N SER A 138 -1.95 -16.45 -18.66
CA SER A 138 -2.81 -15.95 -17.58
C SER A 138 -3.07 -14.44 -17.70
N ALA A 139 -4.32 -14.01 -17.48
CA ALA A 139 -4.70 -12.58 -17.50
C ALA A 139 -3.88 -11.74 -16.52
N ASN A 140 -3.46 -12.36 -15.40
CA ASN A 140 -2.53 -11.80 -14.46
C ASN A 140 -1.45 -12.85 -14.16
N LYS A 141 -0.19 -12.52 -14.46
CA LYS A 141 0.95 -13.42 -14.30
C LYS A 141 1.17 -13.83 -12.84
N VAL A 142 0.81 -12.98 -11.87
CA VAL A 142 0.88 -13.33 -10.44
C VAL A 142 -0.15 -14.41 -10.09
N ASP A 143 -1.34 -14.33 -10.69
CA ASP A 143 -2.37 -15.35 -10.50
C ASP A 143 -1.94 -16.67 -11.17
N GLY A 144 -1.31 -16.62 -12.34
CA GLY A 144 -0.72 -17.81 -12.96
C GLY A 144 0.37 -18.50 -12.10
N ILE A 145 1.22 -17.73 -11.41
CA ILE A 145 2.20 -18.30 -10.46
C ILE A 145 1.50 -18.91 -9.23
N LYS A 146 0.42 -18.29 -8.76
CA LYS A 146 -0.40 -18.87 -7.70
C LYS A 146 -1.02 -20.19 -8.17
N ASP A 147 -1.60 -20.25 -9.36
CA ASP A 147 -2.20 -21.48 -9.88
C ASP A 147 -1.16 -22.59 -10.06
N LEU A 148 0.05 -22.25 -10.54
CA LEU A 148 1.18 -23.19 -10.56
C LEU A 148 1.53 -23.72 -9.17
N LEU A 149 1.61 -22.84 -8.16
CA LEU A 149 1.87 -23.25 -6.78
C LEU A 149 0.79 -24.23 -6.28
N TRP A 150 -0.48 -23.94 -6.55
CA TRP A 150 -1.60 -24.82 -6.19
C TRP A 150 -1.52 -26.17 -6.91
N ALA A 151 -1.20 -26.17 -8.21
CA ALA A 151 -0.99 -27.40 -8.97
C ALA A 151 0.13 -28.25 -8.36
N LEU A 152 1.31 -27.65 -8.09
CA LEU A 152 2.45 -28.38 -7.54
C LEU A 152 2.17 -28.98 -6.16
N LEU A 153 1.45 -28.25 -5.29
CA LEU A 153 1.03 -28.77 -3.98
C LEU A 153 0.07 -29.97 -4.10
N ASN A 154 -0.76 -30.01 -5.14
CA ASN A 154 -1.71 -31.09 -5.39
C ASN A 154 -1.11 -32.27 -6.19
N THR A 155 0.03 -32.09 -6.86
CA THR A 155 0.61 -33.08 -7.80
C THR A 155 1.42 -34.22 -7.17
N LYS A 156 1.44 -34.42 -5.84
CA LYS A 156 2.02 -35.68 -5.28
C LYS A 156 1.33 -36.94 -5.85
N GLU A 157 0.15 -36.80 -6.44
CA GLU A 157 -0.61 -37.85 -7.14
C GLU A 157 -0.46 -37.82 -8.69
N PHE A 158 0.20 -36.82 -9.30
CA PHE A 158 0.26 -36.65 -10.76
C PHE A 158 1.64 -36.86 -11.40
N LEU A 159 2.73 -36.89 -10.61
CA LEU A 159 4.08 -37.19 -11.11
C LEU A 159 4.42 -38.70 -11.08
N ALA A 160 3.61 -39.53 -10.43
CA ALA A 160 3.82 -40.98 -10.33
C ALA A 160 3.10 -41.79 -11.42
N ASN A 161 2.21 -41.16 -12.19
CA ASN A 161 1.49 -41.80 -13.30
C ASN A 161 1.67 -40.97 -14.57
N HIS A 162 2.62 -41.34 -15.42
CA HIS A 162 2.51 -41.41 -16.89
C HIS A 162 3.77 -42.00 -17.50
#